data_AF-A0A7W1IT06-F1
#
_entry.id   AF-A0A7W1IT06-F1
#
_cell.length_a   1.000
_cell.length_b   1.000
_cell.length_c   1.000
_cell.angle_alpha   90.00
_cell.angle_beta   90.00
_cell.angle_gamma   90.00
#
_symmetry.space_group_name_H-M   'P 1'
#
loop_
_entity.id
_entity.type
_entity.pdbx_description
1 polymer ?
#
loop_
_entity_poly.entity_id
_entity_poly.type
_entity_poly.pdbx_seq_one_letter_code
_entity_poly.pdbx_strand_id
1 'polypeptide(L)'
;MPLPWLPPPGDTALVFDLPGLEGIVAGLAVAARGYRPVPVYTSCTGQHEIVQTRPLLWGLLQAADTLERLRLPIAAPPAFLLDARRLSGSPQQGRFDNRSVVTAEDLPTAYRLRRSGIVRVVVVRYALLEDLSTVLRLWRKDGIIVEGCQSLDKTPELLDLRRRWLRTLKQRLFVWFRMQRTSAGGFGAHNPHYSGG
;
A
#
# COMPACT_ATOMS: atom_id res chain seq x y z
N MET A 1 -13.60 -15.05 5.87
CA MET A 1 -13.98 -14.19 4.73
C MET A 1 -13.82 -14.98 3.43
N PRO A 2 -14.86 -15.14 2.60
CA PRO A 2 -14.75 -15.87 1.33
C PRO A 2 -13.95 -15.05 0.30
N LEU A 3 -13.03 -15.71 -0.40
CA LEU A 3 -12.22 -15.16 -1.50
C LEU A 3 -12.28 -16.14 -2.68
N PRO A 4 -13.43 -16.26 -3.37
CA PRO A 4 -13.67 -17.33 -4.34
C PRO A 4 -12.75 -17.25 -5.56
N TRP A 5 -12.26 -16.05 -5.88
CA TRP A 5 -11.34 -15.80 -6.99
C TRP A 5 -9.88 -16.00 -6.62
N LEU A 6 -9.54 -16.21 -5.34
CA LEU A 6 -8.14 -16.25 -4.92
C LEU A 6 -7.48 -17.53 -5.49
N PRO A 7 -6.46 -17.40 -6.37
CA PRO A 7 -5.79 -18.58 -6.89
C PRO A 7 -4.99 -19.27 -5.79
N PRO A 8 -4.67 -20.57 -5.93
CA PRO A 8 -3.69 -21.20 -5.07
C PRO A 8 -2.35 -20.43 -5.14
N PRO A 9 -1.56 -20.42 -4.06
CA PRO A 9 -0.23 -19.81 -4.07
C PRO A 9 0.62 -20.30 -5.23
N GLY A 10 1.31 -19.38 -5.92
CA GLY A 10 2.12 -19.70 -7.08
C GLY A 10 2.64 -18.43 -7.75
N ASP A 11 2.22 -18.21 -8.99
CA ASP A 11 2.70 -17.15 -9.88
C ASP A 11 2.06 -15.76 -9.67
N THR A 12 1.26 -15.62 -8.61
CA THR A 12 0.39 -14.46 -8.38
C THR A 12 0.77 -13.76 -7.09
N ALA A 13 1.07 -12.47 -7.16
CA ALA A 13 1.14 -11.61 -5.99
C ALA A 13 -0.18 -10.85 -5.79
N LEU A 14 -0.41 -10.42 -4.56
CA LEU A 14 -1.60 -9.63 -4.19
C LEU A 14 -1.18 -8.24 -3.72
N VAL A 15 -2.05 -7.27 -3.96
CA VAL A 15 -1.93 -5.91 -3.44
C VAL A 15 -3.27 -5.53 -2.82
N PHE A 16 -3.29 -5.30 -1.52
CA PHE A 16 -4.46 -4.80 -0.79
C PHE A 16 -4.24 -3.31 -0.51
N ASP A 17 -4.90 -2.45 -1.27
CA ASP A 17 -4.97 -1.01 -1.01
C ASP A 17 -6.30 -0.71 -0.32
N LEU A 18 -6.37 -1.04 0.98
CA LEU A 18 -7.59 -1.01 1.79
C LEU A 18 -7.39 -0.11 3.02
N PRO A 19 -8.44 0.53 3.53
CA PRO A 19 -8.31 1.49 4.62
C PRO A 19 -8.03 0.79 5.97
N GLY A 20 -6.99 1.24 6.66
CA GLY A 20 -6.73 0.87 8.05
C GLY A 20 -6.64 -0.64 8.28
N LEU A 21 -7.43 -1.15 9.24
CA LEU A 21 -7.37 -2.55 9.66
C LEU A 21 -7.92 -3.53 8.63
N GLU A 22 -8.71 -3.08 7.65
CA GLU A 22 -9.27 -3.95 6.62
C GLU A 22 -8.17 -4.66 5.82
N GLY A 23 -7.07 -3.94 5.51
CA GLY A 23 -5.92 -4.53 4.83
C GLY A 23 -5.22 -5.62 5.65
N ILE A 24 -5.13 -5.44 6.97
CA ILE A 24 -4.54 -6.43 7.88
C ILE A 24 -5.42 -7.68 7.96
N VAL A 25 -6.73 -7.50 8.10
CA VAL A 25 -7.70 -8.61 8.12
C VAL A 25 -7.67 -9.39 6.80
N ALA A 26 -7.64 -8.69 5.66
CA ALA A 26 -7.49 -9.31 4.35
C ALA A 26 -6.15 -10.07 4.23
N GLY A 27 -5.06 -9.48 4.72
CA GLY A 27 -3.74 -10.10 4.79
C GLY A 27 -3.75 -11.42 5.57
N LEU A 28 -4.34 -11.43 6.77
CA LEU A 28 -4.49 -12.66 7.57
C LEU A 28 -5.35 -13.71 6.86
N ALA A 29 -6.42 -13.28 6.19
CA ALA A 29 -7.29 -14.19 5.44
C ALA A 29 -6.55 -14.89 4.28
N VAL A 30 -5.69 -14.18 3.54
CA VAL A 30 -4.87 -14.80 2.48
C VAL A 30 -3.66 -15.54 3.03
N ALA A 31 -3.15 -15.16 4.20
CA ALA A 31 -2.11 -15.91 4.89
C ALA A 31 -2.57 -17.32 5.23
N ALA A 32 -3.80 -17.46 5.73
CA ALA A 32 -4.41 -18.78 5.95
C ALA A 32 -4.53 -19.63 4.67
N ARG A 33 -4.37 -19.02 3.49
CA ARG A 33 -4.34 -19.71 2.18
C ARG A 33 -2.94 -19.82 1.57
N GLY A 34 -1.89 -19.49 2.31
CA GLY A 34 -0.50 -19.68 1.91
C GLY A 34 0.15 -18.48 1.20
N TYR A 35 -0.46 -17.30 1.23
CA TYR A 35 0.21 -16.05 0.82
C TYR A 35 0.98 -15.45 1.99
N ARG A 36 2.01 -14.64 1.72
CA ARG A 36 2.79 -13.95 2.74
C ARG A 36 2.41 -12.47 2.81
N PRO A 37 1.71 -12.01 3.86
CA PRO A 37 1.47 -10.58 4.02
C PRO A 37 2.78 -9.82 4.18
N VAL A 38 2.90 -8.72 3.42
CA VAL A 38 4.03 -7.80 3.46
C VAL A 38 3.47 -6.41 3.76
N PRO A 39 3.53 -5.96 5.02
CA PRO A 39 3.07 -4.63 5.38
C PRO A 39 3.90 -3.54 4.69
N VAL A 40 3.24 -2.66 3.93
CA VAL A 40 3.82 -1.47 3.28
C VAL A 40 3.06 -0.24 3.81
N TYR A 41 3.18 -0.03 5.12
CA TYR A 41 2.51 1.05 5.84
C TYR A 41 3.53 2.06 6.35
N THR A 42 3.14 3.33 6.39
CA THR A 42 3.91 4.34 7.14
C THR A 42 3.80 4.06 8.63
N SER A 43 4.94 4.05 9.32
CA SER A 43 5.04 4.00 10.78
C SER A 43 5.29 5.37 11.40
N CYS A 44 5.19 6.46 10.61
CA CYS A 44 5.41 7.81 11.08
C CYS A 44 4.24 8.26 11.97
N THR A 45 4.47 8.29 13.29
CA THR A 45 3.49 8.71 14.28
C THR A 45 3.77 10.09 14.85
N GLY A 46 2.75 10.79 15.31
CA GLY A 46 2.87 12.10 15.96
C GLY A 46 1.65 12.47 16.80
N GLN A 47 1.64 13.68 17.37
CA GLN A 47 0.43 14.21 17.99
C GLN A 47 -0.54 14.69 16.90
N HIS A 48 -1.85 14.42 17.09
CA HIS A 48 -2.92 14.85 16.19
C HIS A 48 -2.68 14.52 14.71
N GLU A 49 -2.22 13.30 14.43
CA GLU A 49 -1.92 12.80 13.07
C GLU A 49 -3.04 13.07 12.07
N ILE A 50 -2.68 13.46 10.85
CA ILE A 50 -3.63 13.58 9.74
C ILE A 50 -4.20 12.22 9.36
N VAL A 51 -3.34 11.20 9.25
CA VAL A 51 -3.72 9.81 8.99
C VAL A 51 -3.53 9.02 10.27
N GLN A 52 -4.59 8.44 10.83
CA GLN A 52 -4.48 7.69 12.08
C GLN A 52 -3.75 6.36 11.86
N THR A 53 -2.49 6.29 12.27
CA THR A 53 -1.61 5.12 12.10
C THR A 53 -1.53 4.24 13.34
N ARG A 54 -1.77 4.79 14.54
CA ARG A 54 -1.71 4.03 15.80
C ARG A 54 -2.59 2.77 15.82
N PRO A 55 -3.88 2.79 15.41
CA PRO A 55 -4.68 1.56 15.38
C PRO A 55 -4.08 0.51 14.44
N LEU A 56 -3.49 0.96 13.33
CA LEU A 56 -2.86 0.08 12.35
C LEU A 56 -1.59 -0.58 12.90
N LEU A 57 -0.75 0.15 13.62
CA LEU A 57 0.42 -0.41 14.31
C LEU A 57 0.02 -1.47 15.34
N TRP A 58 -1.03 -1.21 16.14
CA TRP A 58 -1.58 -2.19 17.07
C TRP A 58 -2.13 -3.43 16.36
N GLY A 59 -2.84 -3.24 15.25
CA GLY A 59 -3.33 -4.34 14.42
C GLY A 59 -2.21 -5.22 13.87
N LEU A 60 -1.09 -4.62 13.46
CA LEU A 60 0.09 -5.37 12.99
C LEU A 60 0.73 -6.20 14.10
N LEU A 61 0.86 -5.64 15.30
CA LEU A 61 1.37 -6.37 16.46
C LEU A 61 0.50 -7.59 16.79
N GLN A 62 -0.83 -7.43 16.81
CA GLN A 62 -1.75 -8.55 17.06
C GLN A 62 -1.74 -9.58 15.92
N ALA A 63 -1.56 -9.13 14.68
CA ALA A 63 -1.48 -10.02 13.52
C ALA A 63 -0.20 -10.86 13.53
N ALA A 64 0.90 -10.37 14.11
CA ALA A 64 2.19 -11.07 14.14
C ALA A 64 2.09 -12.46 14.80
N ASP A 65 1.48 -12.53 15.98
CA ASP A 65 1.27 -13.81 16.70
C ASP A 65 0.45 -14.80 15.88
N THR A 66 -0.53 -14.30 15.12
CA THR A 66 -1.36 -15.13 14.25
C THR A 66 -0.57 -15.64 13.06
N LEU A 67 0.24 -14.78 12.43
CA LEU A 67 1.08 -15.16 11.29
C LEU A 67 2.16 -16.17 11.66
N GLU A 68 2.76 -16.05 12.85
CA GLU A 68 3.76 -17.00 13.33
C GLU A 68 3.21 -18.43 13.42
N ARG A 69 1.98 -18.58 13.91
CA ARG A 69 1.29 -19.88 14.01
C ARG A 69 0.98 -20.52 12.65
N LEU A 70 0.86 -19.74 11.58
CA LEU A 70 0.53 -20.24 10.24
C LEU A 70 1.70 -20.91 9.52
N ARG A 71 2.95 -20.75 10.00
CA ARG A 71 4.16 -21.39 9.45
C ARG A 71 4.24 -21.33 7.92
N LEU A 72 4.11 -20.12 7.38
CA LEU A 72 4.07 -19.89 5.94
C LEU A 72 5.36 -20.38 5.24
N PRO A 73 5.26 -21.06 4.08
CA PRO A 73 6.42 -21.47 3.30
C PRO A 73 7.32 -20.28 2.95
N ILE A 74 8.63 -20.49 2.90
CA ILE A 74 9.60 -19.45 2.48
C ILE A 74 9.26 -18.89 1.09
N ALA A 75 8.74 -19.75 0.20
CA ALA A 75 8.35 -19.42 -1.16
C ALA A 75 6.90 -18.88 -1.29
N ALA A 76 6.20 -18.63 -0.19
CA ALA A 76 4.85 -18.07 -0.21
C ALA A 76 4.84 -16.73 -0.98
N PRO A 77 3.98 -16.58 -2.00
CA PRO A 77 3.93 -15.36 -2.80
C PRO A 77 3.47 -14.17 -1.94
N PRO A 78 3.95 -12.95 -2.24
CA PRO A 78 3.68 -11.79 -1.41
C PRO A 78 2.24 -11.28 -1.58
N ALA A 79 1.69 -10.81 -0.47
CA ALA A 79 0.47 -10.02 -0.39
C ALA A 79 0.82 -8.65 0.23
N PHE A 80 1.07 -7.66 -0.61
CA PHE A 80 1.45 -6.32 -0.17
C PHE A 80 0.24 -5.60 0.44
N LEU A 81 0.38 -5.09 1.66
CA LEU A 81 -0.69 -4.41 2.38
C LEU A 81 -0.39 -2.91 2.45
N LEU A 82 -1.26 -2.09 1.86
CA LEU A 82 -1.14 -0.63 1.83
C LEU A 82 -2.37 0.01 2.47
N ASP A 83 -2.20 1.19 3.06
CA ASP A 83 -3.33 1.95 3.62
C ASP A 83 -3.89 2.90 2.56
N ALA A 84 -5.13 2.65 2.14
CA ALA A 84 -5.83 3.52 1.19
C ALA A 84 -6.03 4.95 1.73
N ARG A 85 -5.88 5.16 3.04
CA ARG A 85 -6.01 6.46 3.69
C ARG A 85 -4.71 7.27 3.67
N ARG A 86 -3.60 6.73 3.14
CA ARG A 86 -2.27 7.37 3.20
C ARG A 86 -2.19 8.76 2.55
N LEU A 87 -3.08 9.06 1.60
CA LEU A 87 -3.20 10.37 0.95
C LEU A 87 -4.40 11.19 1.44
N SER A 88 -5.16 10.67 2.40
CA SER A 88 -6.36 11.33 2.92
C SER A 88 -6.03 12.56 3.75
N GLY A 89 -6.95 13.53 3.73
CA GLY A 89 -6.81 14.76 4.48
C GLY A 89 -5.88 15.80 3.82
N SER A 90 -5.92 17.00 4.37
CA SER A 90 -5.08 18.13 3.98
C SER A 90 -4.18 18.54 5.13
N PRO A 91 -2.99 19.12 4.87
CA PRO A 91 -2.15 19.65 5.94
C PRO A 91 -2.88 20.75 6.68
N GLN A 92 -2.84 20.65 8.00
CA GLN A 92 -3.49 21.56 8.93
C GLN A 92 -2.46 22.00 9.96
N GLN A 93 -2.53 23.27 10.38
CA GLN A 93 -1.68 23.78 11.44
C GLN A 93 -1.93 23.01 12.75
N GLY A 94 -0.87 22.77 13.54
CA GLY A 94 -0.96 22.02 14.80
C GLY A 94 -1.21 20.51 14.66
N ARG A 95 -1.32 19.98 13.43
CA ARG A 95 -1.43 18.54 13.15
C ARG A 95 -0.17 18.00 12.53
N PHE A 96 0.20 16.78 12.90
CA PHE A 96 1.33 16.06 12.33
C PHE A 96 0.96 15.50 10.95
N ASP A 97 1.68 15.93 9.91
CA ASP A 97 1.49 15.43 8.55
C ASP A 97 2.29 14.14 8.34
N ASN A 98 1.61 13.02 8.52
CA ASN A 98 2.11 11.67 8.27
C ASN A 98 1.52 11.02 7.02
N ARG A 99 0.96 11.82 6.10
CA ARG A 99 0.56 11.33 4.80
C ARG A 99 1.79 10.82 4.06
N SER A 100 1.62 9.75 3.28
CA SER A 100 2.70 9.07 2.58
C SER A 100 2.29 8.71 1.17
N VAL A 101 3.29 8.58 0.30
CA VAL A 101 3.14 8.14 -1.09
C VAL A 101 3.83 6.81 -1.26
N VAL A 102 3.26 5.96 -2.11
CA VAL A 102 3.90 4.70 -2.52
C VAL A 102 4.69 4.95 -3.79
N THR A 103 5.95 4.53 -3.77
CA THR A 103 6.91 4.69 -4.85
C THR A 103 7.35 3.32 -5.37
N ALA A 104 8.12 3.33 -6.46
CA ALA A 104 8.70 2.11 -7.02
C ALA A 104 9.81 1.50 -6.13
N GLU A 105 10.27 2.23 -5.10
CA GLU A 105 11.29 1.76 -4.16
C GLU A 105 10.66 0.99 -2.99
N ASP A 106 9.39 1.26 -2.67
CA ASP A 106 8.65 0.61 -1.58
C ASP A 106 8.17 -0.81 -1.94
N LEU A 107 8.16 -1.15 -3.23
CA LEU A 107 7.67 -2.41 -3.76
C LEU A 107 8.72 -3.06 -4.68
N PRO A 108 8.75 -4.41 -4.81
CA PRO A 108 9.68 -5.06 -5.72
C PRO A 108 9.51 -4.61 -7.17
N THR A 109 10.62 -4.52 -7.91
CA THR A 109 10.56 -4.27 -9.35
C THR A 109 9.89 -5.43 -10.09
N ALA A 110 9.35 -5.17 -11.28
CA ALA A 110 8.76 -6.21 -12.14
C ALA A 110 9.75 -7.34 -12.45
N TYR A 111 11.03 -6.99 -12.65
CA TYR A 111 12.11 -7.95 -12.82
C TYR A 111 12.24 -8.87 -11.59
N ARG A 112 12.21 -8.29 -10.39
CA ARG A 112 12.31 -9.07 -9.14
C ARG A 112 11.11 -10.00 -8.95
N LEU A 113 9.89 -9.52 -9.23
CA LEU A 113 8.68 -10.34 -9.20
C LEU A 113 8.76 -11.52 -10.18
N ARG A 114 9.12 -11.28 -11.44
CA ARG A 114 9.24 -12.35 -12.44
C ARG A 114 10.33 -13.35 -12.10
N ARG A 115 11.46 -12.89 -11.56
CA ARG A 115 12.55 -13.78 -11.11
C ARG A 115 12.12 -14.69 -9.97
N SER A 116 11.14 -14.28 -9.16
CA SER A 116 10.49 -15.15 -8.16
C SER A 116 9.28 -15.93 -8.71
N GLY A 117 9.11 -16.01 -10.02
CA GLY A 117 8.02 -16.73 -10.67
C GLY A 117 6.68 -16.00 -10.71
N ILE A 118 6.62 -14.75 -10.25
CA ILE A 118 5.39 -13.96 -10.22
C ILE A 118 5.21 -13.26 -11.56
N VAL A 119 4.13 -13.60 -12.28
CA VAL A 119 3.78 -13.02 -13.58
C VAL A 119 2.47 -12.25 -13.54
N ARG A 120 1.69 -12.40 -12.46
CA ARG A 120 0.38 -11.77 -12.27
C ARG A 120 0.31 -11.06 -10.91
N VAL A 121 -0.40 -9.95 -10.88
CA VAL A 121 -0.74 -9.20 -9.68
C VAL A 121 -2.24 -8.93 -9.66
N VAL A 122 -2.90 -9.27 -8.54
CA VAL A 122 -4.29 -8.88 -8.28
C VAL A 122 -4.32 -7.75 -7.25
N VAL A 123 -4.96 -6.63 -7.61
CA VAL A 123 -5.09 -5.45 -6.76
C VAL A 123 -6.52 -5.33 -6.23
N VAL A 124 -6.69 -5.38 -4.91
CA VAL A 124 -7.97 -5.14 -4.24
C VAL A 124 -7.97 -3.74 -3.65
N ARG A 125 -8.94 -2.92 -4.04
CA ARG A 125 -8.96 -1.48 -3.76
C ARG A 125 -10.35 -0.88 -3.97
N TYR A 126 -10.78 0.06 -3.13
CA TYR A 126 -12.01 0.83 -3.38
C TYR A 126 -11.82 1.87 -4.49
N ALA A 127 -10.69 2.57 -4.48
CA ALA A 127 -10.30 3.54 -5.48
C ALA A 127 -8.83 3.35 -5.85
N LEU A 128 -8.49 3.55 -7.12
CA LEU A 128 -7.10 3.51 -7.56
C LEU A 128 -6.44 4.87 -7.32
N LEU A 129 -5.53 4.90 -6.34
CA LEU A 129 -4.70 6.07 -6.06
C LEU A 129 -3.58 6.21 -7.11
N GLU A 130 -3.23 7.45 -7.45
CA GLU A 130 -2.31 7.73 -8.57
C GLU A 130 -0.86 7.32 -8.26
N ASP A 131 -0.47 7.32 -6.98
CA ASP A 131 0.85 6.85 -6.54
C ASP A 131 1.02 5.35 -6.84
N LEU A 132 0.07 4.52 -6.38
CA LEU A 132 0.03 3.10 -6.68
C LEU A 132 -0.14 2.84 -8.18
N SER A 133 -0.99 3.60 -8.88
CA SER A 133 -1.17 3.49 -10.33
C SER A 133 0.17 3.65 -11.08
N THR A 134 1.06 4.50 -10.61
CA THR A 134 2.39 4.70 -11.21
C THR A 134 3.25 3.44 -11.10
N VAL A 135 3.27 2.79 -9.93
CA VAL A 135 3.99 1.52 -9.73
C VAL A 135 3.40 0.41 -10.59
N LEU A 136 2.07 0.26 -10.59
CA LEU A 136 1.37 -0.77 -11.36
C LEU A 136 1.60 -0.62 -12.88
N ARG A 137 1.71 0.63 -13.38
CA ARG A 137 2.06 0.87 -14.79
C ARG A 137 3.47 0.39 -15.11
N LEU A 138 4.43 0.56 -14.21
CA LEU A 138 5.80 0.05 -14.40
C LEU A 138 5.79 -1.48 -14.45
N TRP A 139 5.09 -2.13 -13.52
CA TRP A 139 4.91 -3.58 -13.54
C TRP A 139 4.33 -4.10 -14.84
N ARG A 140 3.23 -3.49 -15.31
CA ARG A 140 2.60 -3.90 -16.55
C ARG A 140 3.44 -3.62 -17.80
N LYS A 141 4.14 -2.48 -17.83
CA LYS A 141 5.09 -2.16 -18.90
C LYS A 141 6.16 -3.26 -19.02
N ASP A 142 6.57 -3.82 -17.90
CA ASP A 142 7.64 -4.81 -17.81
C ASP A 142 7.10 -6.27 -17.73
N GLY A 143 5.86 -6.49 -18.19
CA GLY A 143 5.32 -7.83 -18.47
C GLY A 143 4.56 -8.50 -17.33
N ILE A 144 4.18 -7.77 -16.27
CA ILE A 144 3.27 -8.29 -15.24
C ILE A 144 1.81 -8.06 -15.67
N ILE A 145 0.99 -9.10 -15.60
CA ILE A 145 -0.47 -8.97 -15.76
C ILE A 145 -1.03 -8.31 -14.50
N VAL A 146 -1.69 -7.16 -14.65
CA VAL A 146 -2.29 -6.44 -13.51
C VAL A 146 -3.81 -6.49 -13.62
N GLU A 147 -4.43 -7.15 -12.66
CA GLU A 147 -5.88 -7.26 -12.50
C GLU A 147 -6.31 -6.52 -11.23
N GLY A 148 -7.60 -6.23 -11.09
CA GLY A 148 -8.10 -5.77 -9.81
C GLY A 148 -9.61 -5.75 -9.66
N CYS A 149 -10.05 -5.80 -8.41
CA CYS A 149 -11.45 -5.80 -8.01
C CYS A 149 -11.70 -4.79 -6.87
N GLN A 150 -12.95 -4.29 -6.81
CA GLN A 150 -13.31 -3.25 -5.83
C GLN A 150 -13.65 -3.80 -4.44
N SER A 151 -13.71 -5.12 -4.33
CA SER A 151 -14.05 -5.81 -3.11
C SER A 151 -13.57 -7.25 -3.21
N LEU A 152 -13.39 -7.86 -2.05
CA LEU A 152 -12.85 -9.20 -1.86
C LEU A 152 -13.79 -10.32 -2.34
N ASP A 153 -15.05 -10.02 -2.63
CA ASP A 153 -16.04 -10.94 -3.19
C ASP A 153 -16.15 -10.88 -4.71
N LYS A 154 -15.55 -9.87 -5.36
CA LYS A 154 -15.63 -9.66 -6.80
C LYS A 154 -14.45 -10.31 -7.53
N THR A 155 -14.74 -10.98 -8.64
CA THR A 155 -13.72 -11.51 -9.55
C THR A 155 -12.84 -10.36 -10.10
N PRO A 156 -11.51 -10.49 -10.05
CA PRO A 156 -10.59 -9.53 -10.65
C PRO A 156 -10.74 -9.47 -12.17
N GLU A 157 -10.63 -8.27 -12.72
CA GLU A 157 -10.58 -8.02 -14.16
C GLU A 157 -9.31 -7.25 -14.51
N LEU A 158 -8.89 -7.28 -15.77
CA LEU A 158 -7.73 -6.52 -16.25
C LEU A 158 -7.87 -5.03 -15.88
N LEU A 159 -6.85 -4.52 -15.20
CA LEU A 159 -6.90 -3.17 -14.65
C LEU A 159 -6.66 -2.12 -15.74
N ASP A 160 -7.64 -1.24 -15.97
CA ASP A 160 -7.39 -0.04 -16.76
C ASP A 160 -6.49 0.93 -15.97
N LEU A 161 -5.33 1.17 -16.55
CA LEU A 161 -4.25 1.98 -15.98
C LEU A 161 -3.77 3.00 -17.05
N ARG A 162 -4.62 3.35 -18.03
CA ARG A 162 -4.35 4.41 -19.00
C ARG A 162 -4.01 5.72 -18.28
N ARG A 163 -3.01 6.44 -18.79
CA ARG A 163 -2.52 7.69 -18.18
C ARG A 163 -3.62 8.77 -18.21
N ARG A 164 -3.97 9.31 -17.04
CA ARG A 164 -4.71 10.57 -16.92
C ARG A 164 -3.71 11.71 -16.71
N TRP A 165 -3.14 12.18 -17.82
CA TRP A 165 -2.14 13.26 -17.96
C TRP A 165 -2.28 14.48 -17.01
N LEU A 166 -3.49 14.85 -16.60
CA LEU A 166 -3.75 16.00 -15.72
C LEU A 166 -3.36 15.79 -14.23
N ARG A 167 -3.07 14.57 -13.77
CA ARG A 167 -2.78 14.27 -12.34
C ARG A 167 -1.29 14.18 -11.98
N THR A 168 -0.43 13.84 -12.93
CA THR A 168 1.00 13.57 -12.72
C THR A 168 1.85 14.81 -12.38
N LEU A 169 1.50 15.98 -12.90
CA LEU A 169 2.21 17.24 -12.61
C LEU A 169 2.00 17.68 -11.15
N LYS A 170 0.81 17.46 -10.61
CA LYS A 170 0.48 17.83 -9.22
C LYS A 170 1.20 16.96 -8.19
N GLN A 171 1.42 15.67 -8.45
CA GLN A 171 2.13 14.79 -7.52
C GLN A 171 3.64 15.00 -7.49
N ARG A 172 4.28 15.21 -8.65
CA ARG A 172 5.71 15.55 -8.69
C ARG A 172 6.00 16.88 -8.00
N LEU A 173 5.14 17.89 -8.18
CA LEU A 173 5.23 19.12 -7.39
C LEU A 173 4.90 18.89 -5.90
N PHE A 174 3.94 18.03 -5.55
CA PHE A 174 3.57 17.77 -4.16
C PHE A 174 4.68 17.09 -3.35
N VAL A 175 5.37 16.10 -3.92
CA VAL A 175 6.54 15.46 -3.28
C VAL A 175 7.69 16.46 -3.12
N TRP A 176 7.85 17.41 -4.05
CA TRP A 176 8.93 18.39 -4.04
C TRP A 176 8.64 19.64 -3.17
N PHE A 177 7.38 20.06 -3.05
CA PHE A 177 6.99 21.33 -2.37
C PHE A 177 6.38 21.15 -0.96
N ARG A 178 5.97 19.96 -0.53
CA ARG A 178 5.23 19.80 0.76
C ARG A 178 5.74 18.73 1.71
N MET A 179 6.75 17.95 1.38
CA MET A 179 7.41 17.07 2.34
C MET A 179 8.63 17.80 2.89
N GLN A 180 8.49 18.42 4.07
CA GLN A 180 9.64 18.90 4.82
C GLN A 180 10.55 17.71 5.09
N ARG A 181 11.69 17.66 4.41
CA ARG A 181 12.76 16.72 4.71
C ARG A 181 13.26 17.03 6.11
N THR A 182 13.20 16.07 7.01
CA THR A 182 14.03 16.15 8.23
C THR A 182 15.50 16.05 7.81
N SER A 183 16.39 16.72 8.53
CA SER A 183 17.84 16.69 8.29
C SER A 183 18.46 15.28 8.37
N ALA A 184 17.71 14.30 8.88
CA ALA A 184 18.10 12.90 9.01
C ALA A 184 17.56 11.98 7.89
N GLY A 185 16.93 12.51 6.84
CA GLY A 185 16.49 11.72 5.68
C GLY A 185 15.18 10.94 5.85
N GLY A 186 14.45 11.15 6.95
CA GLY A 186 13.12 10.58 7.19
C GLY A 186 11.97 11.54 6.85
N PHE A 187 10.78 10.99 6.62
CA PHE A 187 9.53 11.75 6.40
C PHE A 187 8.79 12.02 7.72
N GLY A 188 8.12 13.19 7.81
CA GLY A 188 7.29 13.58 8.95
C GLY A 188 7.76 14.89 9.58
N ALA A 189 6.87 15.89 9.65
CA ALA A 189 7.17 17.18 10.28
C ALA A 189 5.93 17.76 10.97
N HIS A 190 6.16 18.54 12.03
CA HIS A 190 5.12 19.37 12.63
C HIS A 190 4.91 20.60 11.74
N ASN A 191 3.66 20.87 11.35
CA ASN A 191 3.35 22.13 10.67
C ASN A 191 3.52 23.29 11.67
N PRO A 192 4.40 24.28 11.39
CA PRO A 192 4.72 25.32 12.36
C PRO A 192 3.48 26.15 12.73
N HIS A 193 3.41 26.56 13.99
CA HIS A 193 2.52 27.62 14.42
C HIS A 193 3.10 28.96 13.94
N TYR A 194 2.35 29.70 13.13
CA TYR A 194 2.63 31.12 12.97
C TYR A 194 2.02 31.84 14.17
N SER A 195 2.85 32.15 15.17
CA SER A 195 2.54 33.23 16.12
C SER A 195 2.79 34.55 15.39
N GLY A 196 1.73 35.11 14.80
CA GLY A 196 1.75 36.49 14.32
C GLY A 196 1.75 37.43 15.52
N GLY A 197 2.83 38.17 15.68
CA GLY A 197 2.93 39.38 16.50
C GLY A 197 3.15 40.58 15.59
#